data_AF-A0AAU9XQX7-F1
#
_entry.id   AF-A0AAU9XQX7-F1
#
_cell.length_a   1.000
_cell.length_b   1.000
_cell.length_c   1.000
_cell.angle_alpha   90.00
_cell.angle_beta   90.00
_cell.angle_gamma   90.00
#
_symmetry.space_group_name_H-M   'P 1'
#
loop_
_entity.id
_entity.type
_entity.pdbx_description
1 polymer ?
#
loop_
_entity_poly.entity_id
_entity_poly.type
_entity_poly.pdbx_seq_one_letter_code
_entity_poly.pdbx_strand_id
1 'polypeptide(L)'
;MASISDDSPPDRKRKKPSRKGPNDIIKKMAVVLREGVVFKKKETNEVFMPTTITMSNDINPDPGLRQEISFTKSMTPEDIKEVLKNAFPILANTERFFCAKAVQKEKLDFCGEPRIWSGEVLNREIKGHSVLYIYCEV
;
A
#
# COMPACT_ATOMS: atom_id res chain seq x y z
N MET A 1 -60.80 0.59 -7.24
CA MET A 1 -59.53 0.43 -7.98
C MET A 1 -58.41 0.78 -7.02
N ALA A 2 -57.62 -0.20 -6.57
CA ALA A 2 -56.49 0.02 -5.67
C ALA A 2 -55.23 0.22 -6.51
N SER A 3 -54.65 1.42 -6.46
CA SER A 3 -53.40 1.75 -7.13
C SER A 3 -52.24 1.34 -6.23
N ILE A 4 -51.47 0.35 -6.67
CA ILE A 4 -50.26 -0.10 -6.00
C ILE A 4 -49.16 0.91 -6.34
N SER A 5 -48.62 1.59 -5.35
CA SER A 5 -47.43 2.44 -5.50
C SER A 5 -46.20 1.52 -5.52
N ASP A 6 -45.58 1.41 -6.70
CA ASP A 6 -44.28 0.74 -6.88
C ASP A 6 -43.18 1.64 -6.29
N ASP A 7 -42.91 1.45 -4.99
CA ASP A 7 -41.78 2.05 -4.28
C ASP A 7 -40.53 1.20 -4.53
N SER A 8 -39.98 1.31 -5.74
CA SER A 8 -38.67 0.75 -6.07
C SER A 8 -37.58 1.75 -5.66
N PRO A 9 -36.66 1.41 -4.73
CA PRO A 9 -35.60 2.32 -4.29
C PRO A 9 -34.62 2.60 -5.44
N PRO A 10 -34.02 3.81 -5.52
CA PRO A 10 -33.12 4.16 -6.61
C PRO A 10 -31.89 3.26 -6.59
N ASP A 11 -31.74 2.54 -7.69
CA ASP A 11 -30.58 1.76 -8.09
C ASP A 11 -29.30 2.58 -7.81
N ARG A 12 -28.56 2.21 -6.76
CA ARG A 12 -27.27 2.83 -6.42
C ARG A 12 -26.28 2.44 -7.50
N LYS A 13 -26.31 3.15 -8.65
CA LYS A 13 -25.27 3.09 -9.67
C LYS A 13 -23.94 3.38 -8.97
N ARG A 14 -23.15 2.32 -8.73
CA ARG A 14 -21.76 2.42 -8.27
C ARG A 14 -21.09 3.44 -9.18
N LYS A 15 -20.76 4.63 -8.63
CA LYS A 15 -20.00 5.65 -9.35
C LYS A 15 -18.75 4.96 -9.87
N LYS A 16 -18.63 4.85 -11.20
CA LYS A 16 -17.40 4.37 -11.82
C LYS A 16 -16.27 5.27 -11.30
N PRO A 17 -15.15 4.71 -10.81
CA PRO A 17 -14.07 5.53 -10.29
C PRO A 17 -13.64 6.51 -11.37
N SER A 18 -13.78 7.81 -11.09
CA SER A 18 -13.26 8.86 -11.96
C SER A 18 -11.77 8.61 -12.17
N ARG A 19 -11.31 8.72 -13.42
CA ARG A 19 -9.88 8.64 -13.72
C ARG A 19 -9.22 9.83 -13.03
N LYS A 20 -8.54 9.57 -11.91
CA LYS A 20 -7.75 10.59 -11.21
C LYS A 20 -6.74 11.21 -12.16
N GLY A 21 -6.65 12.53 -12.18
CA GLY A 21 -5.65 13.29 -12.93
C GLY A 21 -4.22 13.00 -12.46
N PRO A 22 -3.21 13.47 -13.20
CA PRO A 22 -1.80 13.25 -12.87
C PRO A 22 -1.40 13.87 -11.53
N ASN A 23 -1.99 15.01 -11.18
CA ASN A 23 -1.68 15.78 -9.96
C ASN A 23 -2.73 15.61 -8.85
N ASP A 24 -3.70 14.71 -9.03
CA ASP A 24 -4.68 14.44 -7.99
C ASP A 24 -4.00 13.74 -6.81
N ILE A 25 -4.28 14.22 -5.60
CA ILE A 25 -3.76 13.61 -4.38
C ILE A 25 -4.39 12.23 -4.19
N ILE A 26 -3.54 11.22 -4.09
CA ILE A 26 -3.87 9.83 -3.81
C ILE A 26 -3.41 9.51 -2.40
N LYS A 27 -4.35 9.06 -1.58
CA LYS A 27 -4.09 8.59 -0.21
C LYS A 27 -4.05 7.07 -0.18
N LYS A 28 -3.06 6.52 0.51
CA LYS A 28 -2.91 5.08 0.74
C LYS A 28 -2.37 4.80 2.13
N MET A 29 -2.87 3.74 2.75
CA MET A 29 -2.20 3.16 3.90
C MET A 29 -0.88 2.52 3.44
N ALA A 30 0.19 2.85 4.12
CA ALA A 30 1.50 2.25 3.97
C ALA A 30 1.92 1.56 5.27
N VAL A 31 2.59 0.42 5.14
CA VAL A 31 3.08 -0.39 6.25
C VAL A 31 4.56 -0.72 6.02
N VAL A 32 5.39 -0.43 7.00
CA VAL A 32 6.82 -0.74 7.02
C VAL A 32 7.05 -2.09 7.70
N LEU A 33 7.73 -2.97 6.99
CA LEU A 33 8.09 -4.32 7.41
C LEU A 33 9.61 -4.43 7.47
N ARG A 34 10.15 -4.57 8.69
CA ARG A 34 11.58 -4.80 8.92
C ARG A 34 11.96 -6.25 8.58
N GLU A 35 13.22 -6.48 8.24
CA GLU A 35 13.74 -7.83 7.99
C GLU A 35 13.45 -8.82 9.13
N GLY A 36 13.55 -8.39 10.39
CA GLY A 36 13.28 -9.26 11.54
C GLY A 36 11.82 -9.67 11.76
N VAL A 37 10.84 -9.03 11.08
CA VAL A 37 9.40 -9.36 11.24
C VAL A 37 8.81 -10.10 10.06
N VAL A 38 9.55 -10.22 8.96
CA VAL A 38 9.12 -10.96 7.77
C VAL A 38 9.83 -12.31 7.70
N PHE A 39 9.18 -13.27 7.06
CA PHE A 39 9.82 -14.54 6.74
C PHE A 39 10.42 -14.47 5.33
N LYS A 40 11.75 -14.62 5.22
CA LYS A 40 12.48 -14.65 3.94
C LYS A 40 12.93 -16.07 3.64
N LYS A 41 12.43 -16.66 2.55
CA LYS A 41 12.86 -17.99 2.10
C LYS A 41 14.17 -17.85 1.34
N LYS A 42 15.28 -18.30 1.95
CA LYS A 42 16.65 -18.12 1.42
C LYS A 42 16.87 -18.73 0.03
N GLU A 43 16.18 -19.83 -0.28
CA GLU A 43 16.35 -20.54 -1.56
C GLU A 43 15.76 -19.78 -2.75
N THR A 44 14.67 -19.03 -2.53
CA THR A 44 13.89 -18.37 -3.59
C THR A 44 13.91 -16.85 -3.47
N ASN A 45 14.54 -16.30 -2.43
CA ASN A 45 14.50 -14.88 -2.05
C ASN A 45 13.08 -14.32 -1.90
N GLU A 46 12.11 -15.20 -1.63
CA GLU A 46 10.72 -14.79 -1.43
C GLU A 46 10.53 -14.22 -0.03
N VAL A 47 9.87 -13.07 0.04
CA VAL A 47 9.52 -12.41 1.30
C VAL A 47 8.03 -12.59 1.56
N PHE A 48 7.70 -13.09 2.74
CA PHE A 48 6.35 -13.35 3.18
C PHE A 48 5.88 -12.32 4.21
N MET A 49 4.57 -12.12 4.25
CA MET A 49 3.91 -11.29 5.24
C MET A 49 4.22 -11.76 6.67
N PRO A 50 4.36 -10.82 7.62
CA PRO A 50 4.28 -11.14 9.03
C PRO A 50 2.96 -11.84 9.37
N THR A 51 2.98 -12.62 10.44
CA THR A 51 1.76 -13.26 10.94
C THR A 51 0.70 -12.24 11.35
N THR A 52 -0.57 -12.64 11.32
CA THR A 52 -1.69 -11.78 11.76
C THR A 52 -1.51 -11.28 13.20
N ILE A 53 -0.89 -12.07 14.07
CA ILE A 53 -0.60 -11.69 15.46
C ILE A 53 0.44 -10.57 15.49
N THR A 54 1.56 -10.73 14.78
CA THR A 54 2.60 -9.69 14.65
C THR A 54 2.05 -8.41 14.04
N MET A 55 1.21 -8.54 12.99
CA MET A 55 0.53 -7.39 12.40
C MET A 55 -0.31 -6.64 13.42
N SER A 56 -1.08 -7.35 14.24
CA SER A 56 -2.04 -6.74 15.16
C SER A 56 -1.40 -6.15 16.42
N ASN A 57 -0.37 -6.81 16.94
CA ASN A 57 0.25 -6.44 18.23
C ASN A 57 1.40 -5.44 18.05
N ASP A 58 2.17 -5.55 16.97
CA ASP A 58 3.43 -4.81 16.83
C ASP A 58 3.37 -3.74 15.71
N ILE A 59 2.74 -4.06 14.58
CA ILE A 59 2.81 -3.19 13.38
C ILE A 59 1.64 -2.20 13.32
N ASN A 60 0.41 -2.69 13.49
CA ASN A 60 -0.80 -1.87 13.39
C ASN A 60 -0.92 -0.75 14.43
N PRO A 61 -0.53 -0.95 15.71
CA PRO A 61 -0.63 0.10 16.71
C PRO A 61 0.53 1.11 16.64
N ASP A 62 1.61 0.79 15.93
CA ASP A 62 2.79 1.67 15.82
C ASP A 62 2.64 2.66 14.65
N PRO A 63 2.43 3.97 14.94
CA PRO A 63 2.31 4.98 13.89
C PRO A 63 3.62 5.15 13.09
N GLY A 64 4.76 4.73 13.63
CA GLY A 64 6.05 4.70 12.93
C GLY A 64 6.19 3.56 11.94
N LEU A 65 5.27 2.59 11.94
CA LEU A 65 5.24 1.45 11.03
C LEU A 65 3.99 1.41 10.16
N ARG A 66 2.88 2.03 10.56
CA ARG A 66 1.64 2.06 9.77
C ARG A 66 1.04 3.47 9.74
N GLN A 67 1.04 4.08 8.56
CA GLN A 67 0.51 5.43 8.37
C GLN A 67 -0.11 5.63 6.98
N GLU A 68 -1.07 6.56 6.88
CA GLU A 68 -1.55 7.04 5.58
C GLU A 68 -0.52 7.99 4.95
N ILE A 69 -0.10 7.68 3.73
CA ILE A 69 0.72 8.54 2.89
C ILE A 69 -0.11 9.20 1.80
N SER A 70 0.33 10.37 1.35
CA SER A 70 -0.27 11.10 0.24
C SER A 70 0.76 11.27 -0.88
N PHE A 71 0.38 10.95 -2.12
CA PHE A 71 1.23 11.10 -3.31
C PHE A 71 0.39 11.45 -4.54
N THR A 72 1.02 11.91 -5.62
CA THR A 72 0.38 12.11 -6.93
C THR A 72 0.92 11.09 -7.93
N LYS A 73 0.27 10.93 -9.10
CA LYS A 73 0.78 10.01 -10.13
C LYS A 73 2.05 10.53 -10.80
N SER A 74 2.23 11.85 -10.83
CA SER A 74 3.38 12.53 -11.41
C SER A 74 4.67 12.39 -10.59
N MET A 75 4.58 11.98 -9.32
CA MET A 75 5.75 11.79 -8.46
C MET A 75 6.68 10.68 -8.99
N THR A 76 7.96 11.03 -9.06
CA THR A 76 9.06 10.12 -9.40
C THR A 76 9.37 9.14 -8.26
N PRO A 77 10.11 8.06 -8.51
CA PRO A 77 10.58 7.18 -7.43
C PRO A 77 11.35 7.93 -6.33
N GLU A 78 12.10 8.97 -6.69
CA GLU A 78 12.85 9.82 -5.77
C GLU A 78 11.90 10.64 -4.89
N ASP A 79 10.88 11.28 -5.47
CA ASP A 79 9.86 12.02 -4.71
C ASP A 79 9.12 11.08 -3.74
N ILE A 80 8.75 9.87 -4.22
CA ILE A 80 8.12 8.86 -3.37
C ILE A 80 9.06 8.42 -2.25
N LYS A 81 10.35 8.24 -2.53
CA LYS A 81 11.36 7.90 -1.52
C LYS A 81 11.38 8.96 -0.41
N GLU A 82 11.34 10.24 -0.76
CA GLU A 82 11.27 11.34 0.21
C GLU A 82 9.97 11.32 1.01
N VAL A 83 8.81 11.13 0.36
CA VAL A 83 7.51 11.00 1.03
C VAL A 83 7.54 9.87 2.06
N LEU A 84 8.11 8.72 1.71
CA LEU A 84 8.22 7.57 2.60
C LEU A 84 9.17 7.84 3.78
N LYS A 85 10.32 8.48 3.55
CA LYS A 85 11.24 8.87 4.62
C LYS A 85 10.65 9.88 5.59
N ASN A 86 9.86 10.83 5.08
CA ASN A 86 9.18 11.84 5.88
C ASN A 86 8.04 11.24 6.72
N ALA A 87 7.29 10.28 6.16
CA ALA A 87 6.21 9.59 6.87
C ALA A 87 6.75 8.59 7.91
N PHE A 88 7.83 7.89 7.59
CA PHE A 88 8.37 6.82 8.41
C PHE A 88 9.81 7.13 8.81
N PRO A 89 10.04 7.66 10.04
CA PRO A 89 11.38 8.00 10.53
C PRO A 89 12.38 6.84 10.47
N ILE A 90 11.89 5.59 10.57
CA ILE A 90 12.72 4.38 10.43
C ILE A 90 13.38 4.26 9.05
N LEU A 91 12.79 4.85 8.01
CA LEU A 91 13.35 4.85 6.65
C LEU A 91 14.31 6.01 6.42
N ALA A 92 14.33 7.04 7.28
CA ALA A 92 15.17 8.22 7.10
C ALA A 92 16.66 7.86 7.08
N ASN A 93 17.06 6.93 7.94
CA ASN A 93 18.45 6.49 8.13
C ASN A 93 18.86 5.31 7.25
N THR A 94 17.96 4.81 6.40
CA THR A 94 18.18 3.60 5.61
C THR A 94 17.95 3.85 4.13
N GLU A 95 18.82 3.30 3.29
CA GLU A 95 18.69 3.37 1.83
C GLU A 95 18.12 2.09 1.22
N ARG A 96 18.14 0.99 1.98
CA ARG A 96 17.75 -0.35 1.55
C ARG A 96 16.30 -0.66 1.93
N PHE A 97 15.38 0.04 1.28
CA PHE A 97 13.96 -0.30 1.40
C PHE A 97 13.29 -0.32 0.03
N PHE A 98 12.24 -1.12 -0.08
CA PHE A 98 11.63 -1.48 -1.35
C PHE A 98 10.11 -1.49 -1.24
N CYS A 99 9.43 -1.08 -2.31
CA CYS A 99 7.98 -1.11 -2.39
C CYS A 99 7.50 -2.51 -2.78
N ALA A 100 6.45 -2.97 -2.10
CA ALA A 100 5.81 -4.25 -2.36
C ALA A 100 4.28 -4.16 -2.21
N LYS A 101 3.60 -5.11 -2.84
CA LYS A 101 2.18 -5.37 -2.63
C LYS A 101 1.96 -6.77 -2.07
N ALA A 102 0.85 -6.95 -1.36
CA ALA A 102 0.42 -8.28 -0.95
C ALA A 102 -0.11 -9.07 -2.16
N VAL A 103 0.38 -10.28 -2.36
CA VAL A 103 -0.18 -11.26 -3.30
C VAL A 103 -0.61 -12.51 -2.51
N GLN A 104 -1.83 -12.98 -2.80
CA GLN A 104 -2.41 -14.17 -2.17
C GLN A 104 -2.40 -14.15 -0.63
N LYS A 105 -2.45 -12.94 -0.04
CA LYS A 105 -2.48 -12.65 1.42
C LYS A 105 -1.25 -13.07 2.24
N GLU A 106 -0.25 -13.69 1.63
CA GLU A 106 0.89 -14.25 2.38
C GLU A 106 2.24 -13.84 1.81
N LYS A 107 2.32 -13.43 0.54
CA LYS A 107 3.59 -13.10 -0.12
C LYS A 107 3.66 -11.61 -0.46
N LEU A 108 4.86 -11.05 -0.32
CA LEU A 108 5.18 -9.72 -0.85
C LEU A 108 5.67 -9.86 -2.29
N ASP A 109 5.05 -9.09 -3.18
CA ASP A 109 5.42 -8.98 -4.57
C ASP A 109 6.01 -7.59 -4.84
N PHE A 110 7.28 -7.59 -5.29
CA PHE A 110 8.04 -6.40 -5.65
C PHE A 110 7.80 -5.97 -7.11
N CYS A 111 6.92 -6.67 -7.83
CA CYS A 111 6.62 -6.46 -9.25
C CYS A 111 7.86 -6.58 -10.14
N GLY A 112 8.64 -7.63 -9.91
CA GLY A 112 9.94 -7.86 -10.54
C GLY A 112 11.07 -7.65 -9.53
N GLU A 113 11.88 -6.61 -9.74
CA GLU A 113 13.02 -6.30 -8.88
C GLU A 113 12.65 -5.42 -7.70
N PRO A 114 13.26 -5.63 -6.51
CA PRO A 114 13.09 -4.74 -5.36
C PRO A 114 13.54 -3.31 -5.70
N ARG A 115 12.59 -2.37 -5.69
CA ARG A 115 12.85 -0.95 -5.94
C ARG A 115 11.78 -0.06 -5.32
N ILE A 116 12.03 1.25 -5.30
CA ILE A 116 10.99 2.24 -5.03
C ILE A 116 10.11 2.41 -6.27
N TRP A 117 8.81 2.44 -6.09
CA TRP A 117 7.84 2.64 -7.16
C TRP A 117 7.54 4.13 -7.35
N SER A 118 7.33 4.55 -8.59
CA SER A 118 6.80 5.89 -8.89
C SER A 118 5.32 5.99 -8.49
N GLY A 119 4.79 7.22 -8.44
CA GLY A 119 3.38 7.47 -8.17
C GLY A 119 2.43 6.78 -9.17
N GLU A 120 2.83 6.69 -10.44
CA GLU A 120 2.08 5.97 -11.46
C GLU A 120 2.00 4.46 -11.16
N VAL A 121 3.15 3.84 -10.83
CA VAL A 121 3.22 2.42 -10.48
C VAL A 121 2.43 2.14 -9.21
N LEU A 122 2.57 2.97 -8.18
CA LEU A 122 1.79 2.85 -6.94
C LEU A 122 0.28 2.90 -7.22
N ASN A 123 -0.17 3.86 -8.03
CA ASN A 123 -1.58 3.99 -8.37
C ASN A 123 -2.09 2.81 -9.22
N ARG A 124 -1.23 2.22 -10.06
CA ARG A 124 -1.56 1.06 -10.89
C ARG A 124 -1.64 -0.23 -10.08
N GLU A 125 -0.66 -0.47 -9.22
CA GLU A 125 -0.48 -1.72 -8.48
C GLU A 125 -1.32 -1.78 -7.20
N ILE A 126 -1.39 -0.67 -6.45
CA ILE A 126 -2.17 -0.59 -5.20
C ILE A 126 -3.58 -0.07 -5.52
N LYS A 127 -4.47 -0.96 -5.96
CA LYS A 127 -5.87 -0.61 -6.30
C LYS A 127 -6.77 -0.51 -5.07
N GLY A 128 -7.85 0.27 -5.15
CA GLY A 128 -8.91 0.32 -4.12
C GLY A 128 -8.42 0.77 -2.74
N HIS A 129 -8.76 0.00 -1.70
CA HIS A 129 -8.31 0.23 -0.31
C HIS A 129 -7.10 -0.65 0.08
N SER A 130 -6.39 -1.21 -0.89
CA SER A 130 -5.19 -2.00 -0.62
C SER A 130 -4.09 -1.17 0.04
N VAL A 131 -3.29 -1.84 0.85
CA VAL A 131 -2.15 -1.30 1.61
C VAL A 131 -0.88 -1.42 0.77
N LEU A 132 -0.05 -0.38 0.79
CA LEU A 132 1.32 -0.42 0.31
C LEU A 132 2.21 -1.04 1.40
N TYR A 133 3.02 -2.03 1.03
CA TYR A 133 4.01 -2.60 1.93
C TYR A 133 5.40 -2.07 1.56
N ILE A 134 6.20 -1.77 2.57
CA ILE A 134 7.56 -1.26 2.43
C ILE A 134 8.45 -2.25 3.16
N TYR A 135 9.22 -3.03 2.43
CA TYR A 135 10.19 -3.94 3.01
C TYR A 135 11.49 -3.19 3.26
N CYS A 136 11.95 -3.16 4.51
CA CYS A 136 13.19 -2.49 4.91
C CYS A 136 14.21 -3.54 5.36
N GLU A 137 15.34 -3.59 4.65
CA GLU A 137 16.50 -4.41 4.97
C GLU A 137 17.41 -3.57 5.88
N VAL A 138 17.49 -3.93 7.16
CA VAL A 138 18.19 -3.18 8.22
C VAL A 138 19.19 -4.09 8.90
#